data_AF-A0A7C6GTB9-F1
#
_entry.id   AF-A0A7C6GTB9-F1
#
_cell.length_a   1.000
_cell.length_b   1.000
_cell.length_c   1.000
_cell.angle_alpha   90.00
_cell.angle_beta   90.00
_cell.angle_gamma   90.00
#
_symmetry.space_group_name_H-M   'P 1'
#
loop_
_entity.id
_entity.type
_entity.pdbx_description
1 polymer ?
#
loop_
_entity_poly.entity_id
_entity_poly.type
_entity_poly.pdbx_seq_one_letter_code
_entity_poly.pdbx_strand_id
1 'polypeptide(L)' 'MANLSEFGRIVAETRKSRGMTQDELAAALQITPQAVSKWENGVGRLGRRRARQGQH' A
#
# COMPACT_ATOMS: atom_id res chain seq x y z
N MET A 1 1.76 -20.06 -8.87
CA MET A 1 0.98 -19.11 -8.05
C MET A 1 1.79 -17.82 -7.95
N ALA A 2 1.26 -16.70 -8.47
CA ALA A 2 2.00 -15.44 -8.50
C ALA A 2 2.25 -14.92 -7.08
N ASN A 3 3.51 -14.64 -6.76
CA ASN A 3 3.89 -14.14 -5.45
C ASN A 3 3.50 -12.66 -5.32
N LEU A 4 2.30 -12.39 -4.83
CA LEU A 4 1.75 -11.04 -4.64
C LEU A 4 2.64 -10.16 -3.74
N SER A 5 3.43 -10.74 -2.84
CA SER A 5 4.37 -9.98 -2.01
C SER A 5 5.53 -9.41 -2.84
N GLU A 6 5.98 -10.15 -3.86
CA GLU A 6 7.06 -9.71 -4.74
C GLU A 6 6.59 -8.60 -5.68
N PHE A 7 5.36 -8.71 -6.21
CA PHE A 7 4.75 -7.64 -7.00
C PHE A 7 4.64 -6.33 -6.20
N GLY A 8 4.11 -6.38 -4.98
CA GLY A 8 4.00 -5.22 -4.11
C GLY A 8 5.33 -4.55 -3.82
N ARG A 9 6.37 -5.36 -3.56
CA ARG A 9 7.75 -4.89 -3.34
C ARG A 9 8.31 -4.17 -4.57
N ILE A 10 8.18 -4.77 -5.76
CA ILE A 10 8.67 -4.19 -7.02
C ILE A 10 7.98 -2.86 -7.32
N VAL A 11 6.66 -2.77 -7.11
CA VAL A 11 5.90 -1.51 -7.29
C VAL A 11 6.44 -0.43 -6.35
N ALA A 12 6.62 -0.75 -5.06
CA ALA A 12 7.11 0.19 -4.08
C ALA A 12 8.53 0.68 -4.38
N GLU A 13 9.43 -0.23 -4.79
CA GLU A 13 10.81 0.11 -5.15
C GLU A 13 10.88 0.97 -6.40
N THR A 14 10.14 0.61 -7.44
CA THR A 14 10.09 1.36 -8.70
C THR A 14 9.52 2.76 -8.51
N ARG A 15 8.49 2.90 -7.66
CA ARG A 15 7.93 4.21 -7.33
C ARG A 15 8.93 5.07 -6.57
N LYS A 16 9.59 4.51 -5.55
CA LYS A 16 10.58 5.22 -4.72
C LYS A 16 11.82 5.62 -5.53
N SER A 17 12.30 4.77 -6.44
CA SER A 17 13.45 5.11 -7.29
C SER A 17 13.16 6.27 -8.24
N ARG A 18 11.88 6.52 -8.55
CA ARG A 18 11.40 7.67 -9.32
C ARG A 18 11.02 8.88 -8.46
N GLY A 19 11.21 8.82 -7.14
CA GLY A 19 10.85 9.91 -6.22
C GLY A 19 9.34 10.14 -6.09
N MET A 20 8.50 9.19 -6.49
CA MET A 20 7.05 9.33 -6.52
C MET A 20 6.40 8.93 -5.18
N THR A 21 5.28 9.56 -4.85
CA THR A 21 4.33 9.18 -3.80
C THR A 21 3.30 8.16 -4.31
N GLN A 22 2.58 7.49 -3.41
CA GLN A 22 1.52 6.55 -3.81
C GLN A 22 0.40 7.26 -4.59
N ASP A 23 0.11 8.53 -4.25
CA ASP A 23 -0.87 9.35 -4.95
C ASP A 23 -0.43 9.70 -6.37
N GLU A 24 0.85 10.06 -6.57
CA GLU A 24 1.40 10.35 -7.91
C GLU A 24 1.41 9.10 -8.79
N LEU A 25 1.79 7.95 -8.25
CA LEU A 25 1.70 6.69 -8.98
C LEU A 25 0.24 6.34 -9.34
N ALA A 26 -0.68 6.56 -8.41
CA ALA A 26 -2.10 6.30 -8.64
C ALA A 26 -2.67 7.21 -9.73
N ALA A 27 -2.32 8.49 -9.70
CA ALA A 27 -2.71 9.46 -10.73
C ALA A 27 -2.15 9.07 -12.12
N ALA A 28 -0.88 8.67 -12.19
CA ALA A 28 -0.24 8.23 -13.44
C ALA A 28 -0.89 6.98 -14.06
N LEU A 29 -1.44 6.09 -13.22
CA LEU A 29 -2.11 4.86 -13.63
C LEU A 29 -3.64 4.98 -13.70
N GLN A 30 -4.20 6.16 -13.39
CA GLN A 30 -5.65 6.41 -13.32
C GLN A 30 -6.40 5.43 -12.40
N ILE A 31 -5.78 5.10 -11.26
CA ILE A 31 -6.35 4.25 -10.22
C ILE A 31 -6.42 5.00 -8.90
N THR A 32 -6.99 4.36 -7.87
CA THR A 32 -7.05 4.95 -6.54
C THR A 32 -5.74 4.71 -5.77
N PRO A 33 -5.29 5.66 -4.91
CA PRO A 33 -4.15 5.46 -4.02
C PRO A 33 -4.32 4.23 -3.10
N GLN A 34 -5.56 3.87 -2.77
CA GLN A 34 -5.90 2.68 -2.00
C GLN A 34 -5.57 1.39 -2.75
N ALA A 35 -5.68 1.37 -4.08
CA ALA A 35 -5.25 0.24 -4.90
C ALA A 35 -3.73 0.06 -4.83
N VAL A 36 -2.97 1.15 -4.99
CA VAL A 36 -1.51 1.16 -4.82
C VAL A 36 -1.13 0.69 -3.41
N SER A 37 -1.81 1.19 -2.37
CA SER A 37 -1.56 0.79 -0.99
C SER A 37 -1.80 -0.72 -0.76
N LYS A 38 -2.84 -1.30 -1.37
CA LYS A 38 -3.11 -2.75 -1.32
C LYS A 38 -2.07 -3.55 -2.08
N TRP A 39 -1.55 -3.04 -3.19
CA TRP A 39 -0.45 -3.70 -3.90
C TRP A 39 0.81 -3.72 -3.06
N GLU A 40 1.24 -2.56 -2.55
CA GLU A 40 2.50 -2.42 -1.82
C GLU A 40 2.48 -3.11 -0.45
N ASN A 41 1.33 -3.17 0.22
CA ASN A 41 1.22 -3.70 1.59
C ASN A 41 0.46 -5.04 1.69
N GLY A 42 -0.08 -5.56 0.59
CA GLY A 42 -0.94 -6.74 0.58
C GLY A 42 -2.40 -6.46 1.00
N VAL A 43 -3.20 -7.53 1.08
CA VAL A 43 -4.65 -7.46 1.34
C VAL A 43 -4.92 -7.10 2.81
N GLY A 44 -5.28 -5.84 3.04
CA GLY A 44 -6.14 -5.43 4.16
C GLY A 44 -5.44 -5.27 5.51
N ARG A 45 -5.28 -4.01 5.92
CA ARG A 45 -5.21 -3.62 7.34
C ARG A 45 -6.58 -3.88 8.03
N LEU A 46 -7.07 -5.12 8.03
CA LEU A 46 -8.15 -5.54 8.92
C LEU A 46 -7.56 -5.64 10.33
N GLY A 47 -7.76 -4.60 11.15
CA GLY A 47 -7.53 -4.70 12.59
C GLY A 47 -6.50 -3.77 13.24
N ARG A 48 -6.32 -2.53 12.78
CA ARG A 48 -5.80 -1.47 13.69
C ARG A 48 -6.87 -0.42 14.01
N ARG A 49 -8.09 -0.87 14.32
CA ARG A 49 -9.01 -0.09 15.16
C ARG A 49 -8.47 -0.16 16.59
N ARG A 50 -7.80 0.91 16.99
CA ARG A 50 -7.63 1.42 18.38
C ARG A 50 -7.63 0.36 19.48
N ALA A 51 -6.45 -0.06 19.93
CA ALA A 51 -6.24 -0.37 21.34
C ALA A 51 -6.32 0.95 22.13
N ARG A 52 -7.54 1.38 22.47
CA ARG A 52 -7.84 2.30 23.56
C ARG A 52 -9.10 1.80 24.27
N GLN A 53 -8.99 0.64 24.87
CA GLN A 53 -9.76 0.25 26.04
C GLN A 53 -8.75 -0.16 27.10
N GLY A 54 -8.74 0.56 28.22
CA GLY A 54 -7.89 0.23 29.36
C GLY A 54 -7.57 1.44 30.25
N GLN A 55 -8.40 1.61 31.27
CA GLN A 55 -8.02 2.01 32.64
C GLN A 55 -7.73 3.50 32.91
N HIS A 56 -8.78 4.28 33.20
CA HIS A 56 -9.21 4.65 34.56
C HIS A 56 -10.44 5.55 34.48
#